data_AF-A0A1G6HYE3-F1
#
_entry.id   AF-A0A1G6HYE3-F1
#
_cell.length_a   1.000
_cell.length_b   1.000
_cell.length_c   1.000
_cell.angle_alpha   90.00
_cell.angle_beta   90.00
_cell.angle_gamma   90.00
#
_symmetry.space_group_name_H-M   'P 1'
#
loop_
_entity.id
_entity.type
_entity.pdbx_description
1 polymer ?
#
loop_
_entity_poly.entity_id
_entity_poly.type
_entity_poly.pdbx_seq_one_letter_code
_entity_poly.pdbx_strand_id
1 'polypeptide(L)'
;MFCPSCGKSVPDGAKFCTNCGHDLTAPAPDAPTAPATPAKKPTPRWLIALVAVLAVAVVGVGSYALTRAATEPGADASQTAQKKADGGKKSAKPTGGAKADAGKSDASDTSGANSGAGEKDGGSAGGATSDDASYVVRAEGYQFALPSYWRGKVDVVVDEDEVEIYPKGYAPAAGDDHDKAALASLELEDGTEPDVAGDIGNFLVYSQTLGSQHVEVWATNWPWLVASGNTGYTGVSSTGELRALVDLSTGGSLTYDDAVRRGEGDDLVGMGAHNYLSAVPWDIKSVGAGA
;
A
#
# COMPACT_ATOMS: atom_id res chain seq x y z
N MET A 1 25.35 -26.94 -14.89
CA MET A 1 25.49 -25.65 -14.16
C MET A 1 24.18 -24.87 -14.21
N PHE A 2 24.02 -23.78 -13.45
CA PHE A 2 22.85 -22.88 -13.56
C PHE A 2 23.28 -21.53 -14.14
N CYS A 3 22.42 -20.88 -14.93
CA CYS A 3 22.72 -19.58 -15.51
C CYS A 3 22.58 -18.47 -14.45
N PRO A 4 23.62 -17.65 -14.18
CA PRO A 4 23.54 -16.60 -13.16
C PRO A 4 22.52 -15.51 -13.52
N SER A 5 22.26 -15.29 -14.81
CA SER A 5 21.29 -14.29 -15.28
C SER A 5 19.81 -14.73 -15.26
N CYS A 6 19.48 -16.03 -15.17
CA CYS A 6 18.08 -16.47 -15.26
C CYS A 6 17.71 -17.71 -14.41
N GLY A 7 18.65 -18.27 -13.63
CA GLY A 7 18.42 -19.39 -12.72
C GLY A 7 18.11 -20.74 -13.36
N LYS A 8 17.92 -20.83 -14.69
CA LYS A 8 17.64 -22.11 -15.37
C LYS A 8 18.90 -22.96 -15.51
N SER A 9 18.71 -24.29 -15.53
CA SER A 9 19.79 -25.25 -15.74
C SER A 9 20.35 -25.13 -17.16
N VAL A 10 21.67 -25.21 -17.26
CA VAL A 10 22.42 -25.18 -18.52
C VAL A 10 23.41 -26.36 -18.52
N PRO A 11 23.57 -27.08 -19.67
CA PRO A 11 24.58 -28.11 -19.82
C PRO A 11 25.98 -27.59 -19.48
N ASP A 12 26.80 -28.43 -18.84
CA ASP A 12 28.17 -28.05 -18.49
C ASP A 12 29.03 -27.85 -19.76
N GLY A 13 29.82 -26.78 -19.77
CA GLY A 13 30.62 -26.38 -20.93
C GLY A 13 29.88 -25.57 -22.01
N ALA A 14 28.59 -25.25 -21.81
CA ALA A 14 27.88 -24.33 -22.70
C ALA A 14 28.43 -22.90 -22.61
N LYS A 15 28.71 -22.27 -23.76
CA LYS A 15 29.19 -20.88 -23.83
C LYS A 15 28.10 -19.83 -23.63
N PHE A 16 26.85 -20.18 -23.93
CA PHE A 16 25.69 -19.30 -23.77
C PHE A 16 24.53 -20.07 -23.14
N CYS A 17 23.71 -19.38 -22.36
CA CYS A 17 22.48 -19.95 -21.81
C CYS A 17 21.45 -20.18 -22.93
N THR A 18 21.04 -21.43 -23.13
CA THR A 18 20.03 -21.83 -24.12
C THR A 18 18.62 -21.28 -23.85
N ASN A 19 18.38 -20.68 -22.68
CA ASN A 19 17.07 -20.14 -22.30
C ASN A 19 16.98 -18.60 -22.39
N CYS A 20 18.06 -17.86 -22.10
CA CYS A 20 18.06 -16.39 -22.08
C CYS A 20 19.16 -15.73 -22.93
N GLY A 21 20.05 -16.50 -23.55
CA GLY A 21 21.14 -15.99 -24.39
C GLY A 21 22.38 -15.43 -23.66
N HIS A 22 22.37 -15.38 -22.32
CA HIS A 22 23.50 -14.87 -21.52
C HIS A 22 24.81 -15.65 -21.75
N ASP A 23 25.93 -14.95 -21.93
CA ASP A 23 27.28 -15.54 -22.10
C ASP A 23 27.80 -16.09 -20.77
N LEU A 24 28.21 -17.35 -20.75
CA LEU A 24 28.71 -18.09 -19.59
C LEU A 24 30.24 -18.28 -19.62
N THR A 25 30.88 -17.80 -20.69
CA THR A 25 32.34 -17.79 -20.87
C THR A 25 32.98 -16.44 -20.58
N ALA A 26 32.20 -15.38 -20.39
CA ALA A 26 32.70 -14.12 -19.87
C ALA A 26 33.17 -14.30 -18.40
N PRO A 27 34.41 -13.94 -18.04
CA PRO A 27 34.79 -13.86 -16.63
C PRO A 27 33.91 -12.81 -15.94
N ALA A 28 33.47 -13.09 -14.72
CA ALA A 28 32.71 -12.14 -13.92
C ALA A 28 33.52 -10.84 -13.78
N PRO A 29 32.90 -9.65 -13.94
CA PRO A 29 33.55 -8.41 -13.55
C PRO A 29 33.91 -8.48 -12.07
N ASP A 30 35.16 -8.19 -11.72
CA ASP A 30 35.59 -8.14 -10.33
C ASP A 30 34.69 -7.18 -9.55
N ALA A 31 33.95 -7.71 -8.57
CA ALA A 31 33.14 -6.91 -7.68
C ALA A 31 34.08 -5.95 -6.92
N PRO A 32 33.83 -4.62 -6.94
CA PRO A 32 34.61 -3.70 -6.14
C PRO A 32 34.45 -4.07 -4.67
N THR A 33 35.57 -4.34 -3.98
CA THR A 33 35.59 -4.52 -2.53
C THR A 33 35.22 -3.19 -1.87
N ALA A 34 33.93 -2.99 -1.61
CA ALA A 34 33.43 -1.83 -0.90
C ALA A 34 33.99 -1.84 0.55
N PRO A 35 34.43 -0.68 1.07
CA PRO A 35 35.05 -0.61 2.39
C PRO A 35 34.02 -0.88 3.50
N ALA A 36 34.47 -1.50 4.59
CA ALA A 36 33.64 -1.76 5.76
C ALA A 36 32.99 -0.48 6.29
N THR A 37 31.65 -0.45 6.29
CA THR A 37 30.85 0.66 6.80
C THR A 37 31.03 0.82 8.31
N PRO A 38 31.13 2.06 8.84
CA PRO A 38 31.25 2.28 10.27
C PRO A 38 29.93 1.99 10.98
N ALA A 39 29.98 1.22 12.07
CA ALA A 39 28.80 0.85 12.84
C ALA A 39 28.01 2.08 13.32
N LYS A 40 26.72 2.16 12.93
CA LYS A 40 25.76 3.15 13.45
C LYS A 40 25.67 2.96 14.97
N LYS A 41 26.01 3.99 15.76
CA LYS A 41 25.77 3.96 17.23
C LYS A 41 24.28 4.16 17.50
N PRO A 42 23.68 3.41 18.44
CA PRO A 42 22.28 3.63 18.81
C PRO A 42 22.11 5.03 19.39
N THR A 43 21.12 5.78 18.90
CA THR A 43 20.76 7.10 19.43
C THR A 43 20.25 6.92 20.86
N PRO A 44 20.92 7.51 21.87
CA PRO A 44 20.56 7.24 23.25
C PRO A 44 19.22 7.92 23.59
N ARG A 45 18.31 7.14 24.21
CA ARG A 45 16.90 7.51 24.49
C ARG A 45 16.71 8.87 25.20
N TRP A 46 17.74 9.40 25.87
CA TRP A 46 17.69 10.74 26.46
C TRP A 46 17.57 11.87 25.42
N LEU A 47 18.02 11.69 24.17
CA LEU A 47 17.83 12.67 23.10
C LEU A 47 16.35 12.81 22.70
N ILE A 48 15.63 11.69 22.61
CA ILE A 48 14.19 11.67 22.32
C ILE A 48 13.43 12.35 23.47
N ALA A 49 13.79 12.05 24.72
CA ALA A 49 13.22 12.73 25.89
C ALA A 49 13.51 14.24 25.89
N LEU A 50 14.71 14.67 25.48
CA LEU A 50 15.07 16.09 25.41
C LEU A 50 14.27 16.82 24.33
N VAL A 51 14.07 16.20 23.15
CA VAL A 51 13.20 16.74 22.08
C VAL A 51 11.75 16.83 22.55
N ALA A 52 11.22 15.81 23.23
CA ALA A 52 9.86 15.83 23.78
C ALA A 52 9.68 16.95 24.83
N VAL A 53 10.64 17.11 25.75
CA VAL A 53 10.62 18.20 26.75
C VAL A 53 10.71 19.57 26.08
N LEU A 54 11.52 19.74 25.04
CA LEU A 54 11.59 20.99 24.27
C LEU A 54 10.28 21.29 23.53
N ALA A 55 9.65 20.29 22.91
CA ALA A 55 8.35 20.45 22.26
C ALA A 55 7.26 20.89 23.25
N VAL A 56 7.17 20.22 24.41
CA VAL A 56 6.24 20.61 25.49
C VAL A 56 6.54 22.00 26.03
N ALA A 57 7.81 22.39 26.16
CA ALA A 57 8.21 23.73 26.58
C ALA A 57 7.81 24.81 25.55
N VAL A 58 7.99 24.56 24.25
CA VAL A 58 7.57 25.49 23.17
C VAL A 58 6.05 25.64 23.14
N VAL A 59 5.30 24.55 23.24
CA VAL A 59 3.83 24.59 23.34
C VAL A 59 3.39 25.35 24.60
N GLY A 60 3.97 25.05 25.76
CA GLY A 60 3.67 25.73 27.02
C GLY A 60 3.97 27.24 26.99
N VAL A 61 5.11 27.65 26.42
CA VAL A 61 5.46 29.07 26.25
C VAL A 61 4.52 29.76 25.25
N GLY A 62 4.14 29.09 24.16
CA GLY A 62 3.14 29.59 23.21
C GLY A 62 1.76 29.80 23.83
N SER A 63 1.27 28.81 24.59
CA SER A 63 0.01 28.90 25.34
C SER A 63 0.05 30.02 26.41
N TYR A 64 1.20 30.20 27.06
CA TYR A 64 1.40 31.25 28.05
C TYR A 64 1.47 32.64 27.41
N ALA A 65 2.07 32.80 26.23
CA ALA A 65 2.06 34.07 25.50
C ALA A 65 0.65 34.44 25.02
N LEU A 66 -0.11 33.48 24.47
CA LEU A 66 -1.47 33.69 23.98
C LEU A 66 -2.46 34.09 25.10
N THR A 67 -2.32 33.52 26.29
CA THR A 67 -3.17 33.88 27.45
C THR A 67 -2.86 35.26 28.03
N ARG A 68 -1.64 35.78 27.84
CA ARG A 68 -1.25 37.14 28.26
C ARG A 68 -1.77 38.22 27.30
N ALA A 69 -1.76 37.94 26.00
CA ALA A 69 -2.19 38.88 24.95
C ALA A 69 -3.71 39.15 24.93
N ALA A 70 -4.51 38.33 25.62
CA ALA A 70 -5.96 38.46 25.66
C ALA A 70 -6.51 39.30 26.85
N THR A 71 -5.64 39.87 27.70
CA THR A 71 -6.07 40.57 28.93
C THR A 71 -5.45 41.96 29.09
N GLU A 72 -5.66 42.86 28.13
CA GLU A 72 -5.55 44.31 28.35
C GLU A 72 -6.78 45.05 27.77
N PRO A 73 -7.48 45.89 28.56
CA PRO A 73 -8.60 46.68 28.08
C PRO A 73 -8.11 47.89 27.25
N GLY A 74 -8.70 48.09 26.07
CA GLY A 74 -8.10 48.94 25.03
C GLY A 74 -8.27 50.46 25.19
N ALA A 75 -7.58 51.20 24.32
CA ALA A 75 -7.77 52.62 24.07
C ALA A 75 -7.57 52.95 22.58
N ASP A 76 -8.55 53.67 22.03
CA ASP A 76 -8.69 54.39 20.75
C ASP A 76 -7.86 54.07 19.48
N ALA A 77 -8.61 54.00 18.38
CA ALA A 77 -8.09 53.87 17.03
C ALA A 77 -7.80 55.24 16.36
N SER A 78 -6.53 55.42 15.99
CA SER A 78 -6.05 56.01 14.73
C SER A 78 -6.54 57.39 14.27
N GLN A 79 -5.59 58.34 14.27
CA GLN A 79 -5.69 59.59 13.52
C GLN A 79 -5.27 59.44 12.04
N THR A 80 -6.03 60.09 11.16
CA THR A 80 -5.52 60.93 10.04
C THR A 80 -4.83 60.27 8.82
N ALA A 81 -5.66 59.97 7.82
CA ALA A 81 -5.65 60.57 6.46
C ALA A 81 -4.65 60.19 5.33
N GLN A 82 -5.24 60.03 4.11
CA GLN A 82 -4.69 60.33 2.76
C GLN A 82 -3.56 59.42 2.22
N LYS A 83 -3.36 59.13 0.92
CA LYS A 83 -3.88 59.52 -0.44
C LYS A 83 -3.32 58.47 -1.47
N LYS A 84 -3.69 58.31 -2.76
CA LYS A 84 -4.74 58.80 -3.70
C LYS A 84 -4.77 57.78 -4.89
N ALA A 85 -5.92 57.64 -5.60
CA ALA A 85 -6.03 57.34 -7.05
C ALA A 85 -5.65 55.96 -7.63
N ASP A 86 -6.21 55.52 -8.78
CA ASP A 86 -7.39 55.96 -9.56
C ASP A 86 -7.86 54.83 -10.51
N GLY A 87 -9.17 54.74 -10.78
CA GLY A 87 -9.79 54.11 -11.97
C GLY A 87 -9.63 52.59 -12.21
N GLY A 88 -10.67 51.82 -12.57
CA GLY A 88 -12.09 52.12 -12.69
C GLY A 88 -12.85 51.14 -13.63
N LYS A 89 -14.20 51.16 -13.54
CA LYS A 89 -15.18 50.45 -14.41
C LYS A 89 -15.21 48.91 -14.26
N LYS A 90 -16.37 48.22 -14.27
CA LYS A 90 -17.71 48.54 -14.86
C LYS A 90 -18.87 47.97 -14.01
N SER A 91 -20.05 48.55 -14.22
CA SER A 91 -21.43 48.13 -13.87
C SER A 91 -21.64 46.60 -13.78
N ALA A 92 -22.29 46.02 -12.78
CA ALA A 92 -23.66 46.23 -12.26
C ALA A 92 -24.80 45.77 -13.19
N LYS A 93 -25.53 44.72 -12.77
CA LYS A 93 -26.98 44.52 -13.05
C LYS A 93 -27.67 43.92 -11.80
N PRO A 94 -28.93 44.26 -11.47
CA PRO A 94 -29.52 43.98 -10.16
C PRO A 94 -30.29 42.66 -9.99
N THR A 95 -30.39 42.27 -8.72
CA THR A 95 -31.55 41.74 -7.96
C THR A 95 -32.84 41.28 -8.66
N GLY A 96 -33.41 40.20 -8.10
CA GLY A 96 -34.86 39.93 -8.03
C GLY A 96 -35.31 38.71 -8.86
N GLY A 97 -36.00 37.70 -8.33
CA GLY A 97 -36.40 37.44 -6.94
C GLY A 97 -37.83 36.86 -6.85
N ALA A 98 -38.01 35.77 -6.08
CA ALA A 98 -39.30 35.11 -5.78
C ALA A 98 -40.01 34.47 -7.01
N LYS A 99 -40.88 33.46 -6.89
CA LYS A 99 -41.35 32.64 -5.74
C LYS A 99 -41.87 31.29 -6.29
N ALA A 100 -41.99 30.29 -5.41
CA ALA A 100 -43.03 29.23 -5.31
C ALA A 100 -43.81 28.80 -6.60
N ASP A 101 -44.09 27.52 -6.82
CA ASP A 101 -45.03 26.78 -5.94
C ASP A 101 -44.95 25.25 -6.02
N ALA A 102 -45.78 24.59 -5.18
CA ALA A 102 -45.73 23.16 -4.90
C ALA A 102 -46.35 22.23 -5.99
N GLY A 103 -45.92 20.96 -5.99
CA GLY A 103 -46.57 19.87 -6.74
C GLY A 103 -46.31 18.52 -6.08
N LYS A 104 -47.38 17.88 -5.56
CA LYS A 104 -47.35 16.57 -4.90
C LYS A 104 -48.10 15.53 -5.75
N SER A 105 -47.50 14.37 -5.93
CA SER A 105 -48.15 13.07 -6.20
C SER A 105 -47.09 11.99 -5.97
N ASP A 106 -47.09 11.26 -4.85
CA ASP A 106 -47.95 10.12 -4.50
C ASP A 106 -47.66 8.83 -5.30
N ALA A 107 -47.57 7.75 -4.53
CA ALA A 107 -46.95 6.44 -4.77
C ALA A 107 -47.39 5.63 -6.01
N SER A 108 -46.53 4.68 -6.41
CA SER A 108 -46.97 3.29 -6.63
C SER A 108 -45.85 2.29 -6.36
N ASP A 109 -46.14 1.29 -5.54
CA ASP A 109 -45.40 0.04 -5.45
C ASP A 109 -45.49 -0.75 -6.77
N THR A 110 -44.52 -1.62 -7.05
CA THR A 110 -44.77 -3.05 -7.32
C THR A 110 -43.47 -3.84 -7.21
N SER A 111 -43.58 -5.04 -6.64
CA SER A 111 -42.52 -6.02 -6.43
C SER A 111 -42.05 -6.73 -7.71
N GLY A 112 -40.82 -7.22 -7.70
CA GLY A 112 -40.23 -8.03 -8.77
C GLY A 112 -39.26 -9.07 -8.21
N ALA A 113 -39.77 -10.09 -7.53
CA ALA A 113 -38.97 -11.22 -7.08
C ALA A 113 -38.62 -12.14 -8.27
N ASN A 114 -37.41 -12.69 -8.28
CA ASN A 114 -37.18 -13.98 -8.93
C ASN A 114 -36.23 -14.84 -8.09
N SER A 115 -36.71 -16.02 -7.70
CA SER A 115 -35.97 -17.01 -6.93
C SER A 115 -35.41 -18.06 -7.87
N GLY A 116 -34.14 -18.46 -7.68
CA GLY A 116 -33.50 -19.48 -8.50
C GLY A 116 -32.46 -20.26 -7.68
N ALA A 117 -32.92 -21.10 -6.76
CA ALA A 117 -32.05 -21.92 -5.93
C ALA A 117 -31.47 -23.11 -6.70
N GLY A 118 -30.19 -23.40 -6.48
CA GLY A 118 -29.49 -24.62 -6.90
C GLY A 118 -28.39 -24.91 -5.88
N GLU A 119 -28.69 -25.76 -4.90
CA GLU A 119 -27.81 -26.07 -3.78
C GLU A 119 -27.04 -27.39 -4.02
N LYS A 120 -25.88 -27.52 -3.35
CA LYS A 120 -25.01 -28.72 -3.22
C LYS A 120 -24.09 -28.95 -4.43
N ASP A 121 -22.79 -29.21 -4.24
CA ASP A 121 -22.21 -30.08 -3.22
C ASP A 121 -21.07 -29.49 -2.38
N GLY A 122 -20.89 -30.07 -1.19
CA GLY A 122 -19.73 -29.85 -0.33
C GLY A 122 -18.64 -30.89 -0.56
N GLY A 123 -17.38 -30.46 -0.49
CA GLY A 123 -16.20 -31.28 -0.70
C GLY A 123 -15.11 -30.44 -1.38
N SER A 124 -13.88 -30.36 -0.91
CA SER A 124 -13.26 -30.98 0.28
C SER A 124 -12.32 -29.96 0.90
N ALA A 125 -12.04 -30.07 2.20
CA ALA A 125 -10.76 -29.57 2.71
C ALA A 125 -9.66 -30.32 1.92
N GLY A 126 -9.01 -29.61 1.00
CA GLY A 126 -7.93 -30.16 0.19
C GLY A 126 -6.72 -30.34 1.09
N GLY A 127 -6.35 -31.58 1.40
CA GLY A 127 -5.06 -31.85 2.02
C GLY A 127 -3.97 -31.30 1.12
N ALA A 128 -3.22 -30.32 1.60
CA ALA A 128 -2.16 -29.65 0.84
C ALA A 128 -1.25 -30.69 0.20
N THR A 129 -1.06 -30.59 -1.12
CA THR A 129 -0.15 -31.49 -1.83
C THR A 129 1.30 -31.22 -1.40
N SER A 130 2.21 -32.15 -1.68
CA SER A 130 3.64 -31.91 -1.39
C SER A 130 4.20 -30.68 -2.13
N ASP A 131 3.56 -30.27 -3.24
CA ASP A 131 3.95 -29.08 -3.99
C ASP A 131 3.40 -27.81 -3.31
N ASP A 132 2.19 -27.84 -2.74
CA ASP A 132 1.64 -26.72 -1.94
C ASP A 132 2.49 -26.40 -0.72
N ALA A 133 3.08 -27.41 -0.08
CA ALA A 133 3.96 -27.23 1.08
C ALA A 133 5.18 -26.33 0.79
N SER A 134 5.67 -26.32 -0.46
CA SER A 134 6.79 -25.45 -0.88
C SER A 134 6.42 -23.96 -0.97
N TYR A 135 5.11 -23.65 -0.90
CA TYR A 135 4.56 -22.29 -0.95
C TYR A 135 3.95 -21.85 0.39
N VAL A 136 4.20 -22.60 1.48
CA VAL A 136 3.83 -22.18 2.84
C VAL A 136 4.87 -21.20 3.37
N VAL A 137 4.43 -19.98 3.62
CA VAL A 137 5.19 -18.95 4.34
C VAL A 137 4.97 -19.15 5.84
N ARG A 138 6.02 -18.91 6.63
CA ARG A 138 6.03 -18.99 8.08
C ARG A 138 6.65 -17.71 8.62
N ALA A 139 5.97 -17.07 9.56
CA ALA A 139 6.45 -15.93 10.34
C ALA A 139 6.32 -16.29 11.83
N GLU A 140 6.70 -15.38 12.73
CA GLU A 140 6.38 -15.54 14.14
C GLU A 140 4.85 -15.54 14.35
N GLY A 141 4.37 -16.46 15.19
CA GLY A 141 2.94 -16.61 15.52
C GLY A 141 2.03 -17.18 14.42
N TYR A 142 2.34 -17.06 13.12
CA TYR A 142 1.47 -17.55 12.04
C TYR A 142 2.15 -18.11 10.78
N GLN A 143 1.37 -18.84 9.99
CA GLN A 143 1.74 -19.37 8.67
C GLN A 143 0.56 -19.35 7.70
N PHE A 144 0.83 -19.22 6.41
CA PHE A 144 -0.17 -19.23 5.34
C PHE A 144 0.41 -19.81 4.05
N ALA A 145 -0.44 -20.19 3.10
CA ALA A 145 0.00 -20.62 1.76
C ALA A 145 -0.09 -19.46 0.77
N LEU A 146 0.95 -19.23 -0.04
CA LEU A 146 0.93 -18.18 -1.06
C LEU A 146 -0.23 -18.41 -2.05
N PRO A 147 -0.97 -17.33 -2.39
CA PRO A 147 -2.00 -17.34 -3.43
C PRO A 147 -1.49 -17.98 -4.73
N SER A 148 -2.31 -18.83 -5.35
CA SER A 148 -1.89 -19.66 -6.49
C SER A 148 -1.33 -18.85 -7.67
N TYR A 149 -1.84 -17.63 -7.90
CA TYR A 149 -1.36 -16.75 -8.97
C TYR A 149 0.05 -16.19 -8.75
N TRP A 150 0.48 -16.08 -7.48
CA TRP A 150 1.76 -15.51 -7.08
C TRP A 150 2.89 -16.53 -7.03
N ARG A 151 2.58 -17.82 -6.93
CA ARG A 151 3.55 -18.91 -6.78
C ARG A 151 4.63 -18.88 -7.87
N GLY A 152 5.87 -18.63 -7.45
CA GLY A 152 7.03 -18.52 -8.34
C GLY A 152 7.20 -17.17 -9.07
N LYS A 153 6.24 -16.24 -8.92
CA LYS A 153 6.28 -14.87 -9.46
C LYS A 153 6.61 -13.79 -8.43
N VAL A 154 6.52 -14.10 -7.13
CA VAL A 154 6.86 -13.21 -6.03
C VAL A 154 8.11 -13.68 -5.31
N ASP A 155 8.81 -12.74 -4.69
CA ASP A 155 9.72 -12.99 -3.57
C ASP A 155 9.00 -12.62 -2.27
N VAL A 156 9.36 -13.28 -1.18
CA VAL A 156 8.78 -13.06 0.16
C VAL A 156 9.92 -12.75 1.11
N VAL A 157 9.80 -11.64 1.83
CA VAL A 157 10.66 -11.23 2.93
C VAL A 157 9.89 -11.47 4.22
N VAL A 158 10.55 -12.00 5.24
CA VAL A 158 9.97 -12.24 6.57
C VAL A 158 10.92 -11.65 7.59
N ASP A 159 10.42 -10.78 8.46
CA ASP A 159 11.14 -10.24 9.62
C ASP A 159 10.23 -10.37 10.84
N GLU A 160 10.62 -11.21 11.80
CA GLU A 160 9.80 -11.62 12.95
C GLU A 160 8.37 -12.05 12.54
N ASP A 161 7.33 -11.26 12.82
CA ASP A 161 5.94 -11.48 12.43
C ASP A 161 5.49 -10.67 11.18
N GLU A 162 6.31 -9.73 10.69
CA GLU A 162 6.06 -9.00 9.46
C GLU A 162 6.46 -9.84 8.23
N VAL A 163 5.58 -9.90 7.24
CA VAL A 163 5.80 -10.57 5.96
C VAL A 163 5.51 -9.61 4.82
N GLU A 164 6.55 -9.18 4.13
CA GLU A 164 6.41 -8.38 2.91
C GLU A 164 6.51 -9.24 1.65
N ILE A 165 5.70 -8.91 0.65
CA ILE A 165 5.62 -9.65 -0.60
C ILE A 165 5.96 -8.70 -1.75
N TYR A 166 6.85 -9.13 -2.62
CA TYR A 166 7.40 -8.33 -3.72
C TYR A 166 7.30 -9.08 -5.05
N PRO A 167 7.27 -8.39 -6.20
CA PRO A 167 7.57 -9.03 -7.48
C PRO A 167 8.93 -9.76 -7.44
N LYS A 168 9.05 -10.85 -8.17
CA LYS A 168 10.31 -11.61 -8.20
C LYS A 168 11.45 -10.81 -8.82
N GLY A 169 12.58 -10.75 -8.12
CA GLY A 169 13.76 -9.94 -8.46
C GLY A 169 13.64 -8.46 -8.10
N TYR A 170 12.63 -8.07 -7.31
CA TYR A 170 12.40 -6.69 -6.87
C TYR A 170 12.70 -6.46 -5.39
N ALA A 171 12.56 -7.49 -4.54
CA ALA A 171 12.76 -7.38 -3.10
C ALA A 171 14.12 -6.75 -2.74
N PRO A 172 14.19 -5.88 -1.71
CA PRO A 172 15.45 -5.31 -1.26
C PRO A 172 16.41 -6.39 -0.75
N ALA A 173 17.71 -6.09 -0.71
CA ALA A 173 18.65 -6.99 -0.05
C ALA A 173 18.39 -6.97 1.47
N ALA A 174 18.57 -8.11 2.14
CA ALA A 174 18.27 -8.23 3.57
C ALA A 174 19.11 -7.23 4.39
N GLY A 175 18.42 -6.29 5.06
CA GLY A 175 19.02 -5.25 5.89
C GLY A 175 19.24 -3.89 5.22
N ASP A 176 18.86 -3.72 3.94
CA ASP A 176 18.71 -2.40 3.32
C ASP A 176 17.35 -1.77 3.70
N ASP A 177 17.27 -0.44 3.78
CA ASP A 177 16.00 0.27 3.89
C ASP A 177 15.12 -0.01 2.65
N HIS A 178 13.80 -0.11 2.82
CA HIS A 178 12.85 -0.51 1.77
C HIS A 178 12.67 0.62 0.74
N ASP A 179 13.62 0.75 -0.17
CA ASP A 179 13.69 1.76 -1.24
C ASP A 179 12.48 1.71 -2.20
N LYS A 180 11.67 0.65 -2.17
CA LYS A 180 10.47 0.50 -3.00
C LYS A 180 9.33 -0.17 -2.23
N ALA A 181 8.10 0.28 -2.48
CA ALA A 181 6.90 -0.26 -1.84
C ALA A 181 6.61 -1.72 -2.24
N ALA A 182 6.04 -2.47 -1.30
CA ALA A 182 5.64 -3.86 -1.47
C ALA A 182 4.40 -4.03 -2.37
N LEU A 183 4.16 -5.27 -2.79
CA LEU A 183 2.90 -5.69 -3.41
C LEU A 183 1.79 -5.77 -2.34
N ALA A 184 2.14 -6.36 -1.20
CA ALA A 184 1.30 -6.61 -0.05
C ALA A 184 2.18 -6.88 1.19
N SER A 185 1.61 -6.71 2.38
CA SER A 185 2.20 -7.16 3.64
C SER A 185 1.20 -7.96 4.47
N LEU A 186 1.71 -8.78 5.39
CA LEU A 186 0.96 -9.39 6.48
C LEU A 186 1.70 -9.14 7.78
N GLU A 187 0.95 -8.90 8.86
CA GLU A 187 1.49 -8.56 10.19
C GLU A 187 0.58 -9.16 11.27
N LEU A 188 1.14 -9.47 12.44
CA LEU A 188 0.41 -10.06 13.57
C LEU A 188 0.16 -9.00 14.63
N GLU A 189 -1.08 -8.58 14.77
CA GLU A 189 -1.47 -7.49 15.67
C GLU A 189 -2.17 -7.99 16.94
N ASP A 190 -1.95 -7.28 18.04
CA ASP A 190 -2.61 -7.54 19.32
C ASP A 190 -4.11 -7.20 19.25
N GLY A 191 -4.95 -7.99 19.93
CA GLY A 191 -6.40 -7.84 19.89
C GLY A 191 -7.07 -8.74 18.85
N THR A 192 -8.40 -8.65 18.75
CA THR A 192 -9.20 -9.61 17.96
C THR A 192 -9.67 -9.08 16.61
N GLU A 193 -9.61 -7.76 16.40
CA GLU A 193 -10.14 -7.04 15.24
C GLU A 193 -9.22 -5.85 14.90
N PRO A 194 -9.08 -5.48 13.62
CA PRO A 194 -8.29 -4.31 13.17
C PRO A 194 -8.80 -2.97 13.70
N ASP A 195 -7.87 -2.09 14.09
CA ASP A 195 -8.18 -0.71 14.48
C ASP A 195 -8.28 0.26 13.26
N VAL A 196 -7.72 -0.12 12.11
CA VAL A 196 -7.66 0.72 10.89
C VAL A 196 -7.94 -0.07 9.62
N ALA A 197 -8.31 0.63 8.54
CA ALA A 197 -8.59 0.03 7.23
C ALA A 197 -7.73 0.60 6.07
N GLY A 198 -6.90 1.60 6.35
CA GLY A 198 -6.05 2.27 5.37
C GLY A 198 -6.68 3.42 4.60
N ASP A 199 -6.14 3.67 3.41
CA ASP A 199 -6.60 4.67 2.44
C ASP A 199 -6.73 4.09 1.03
N ILE A 200 -6.96 4.94 0.02
CA ILE A 200 -7.14 4.48 -1.37
C ILE A 200 -5.87 3.90 -2.01
N GLY A 201 -4.69 4.23 -1.50
CA GLY A 201 -3.37 3.79 -1.98
C GLY A 201 -2.85 2.54 -1.30
N ASN A 202 -3.13 2.33 0.00
CA ASN A 202 -2.83 1.10 0.73
C ASN A 202 -3.95 0.78 1.72
N PHE A 203 -4.52 -0.42 1.65
CA PHE A 203 -5.69 -0.80 2.43
C PHE A 203 -5.66 -2.24 2.94
N LEU A 204 -6.34 -2.45 4.06
CA LEU A 204 -6.58 -3.77 4.64
C LEU A 204 -7.55 -4.54 3.73
N VAL A 205 -7.11 -5.66 3.17
CA VAL A 205 -7.92 -6.52 2.30
C VAL A 205 -8.60 -7.66 3.04
N TYR A 206 -8.02 -8.11 4.15
CA TYR A 206 -8.47 -9.24 4.93
C TYR A 206 -7.87 -9.19 6.33
N SER A 207 -8.55 -9.76 7.32
CA SER A 207 -8.01 -10.00 8.66
C SER A 207 -8.53 -11.31 9.23
N GLN A 208 -7.74 -12.00 10.05
CA GLN A 208 -8.15 -13.24 10.69
C GLN A 208 -7.71 -13.31 12.15
N THR A 209 -8.68 -13.40 13.07
CA THR A 209 -8.42 -13.58 14.51
C THR A 209 -7.74 -14.92 14.80
N LEU A 210 -6.61 -14.88 15.51
CA LEU A 210 -5.82 -16.01 15.99
C LEU A 210 -5.73 -15.97 17.53
N GLY A 211 -6.85 -16.29 18.21
CA GLY A 211 -6.91 -16.30 19.67
C GLY A 211 -7.10 -14.90 20.25
N SER A 212 -6.05 -14.32 20.87
CA SER A 212 -6.05 -12.95 21.40
C SER A 212 -5.30 -11.94 20.52
N GLN A 213 -4.79 -12.41 19.37
CA GLN A 213 -4.16 -11.62 18.32
C GLN A 213 -4.94 -11.83 17.02
N HIS A 214 -4.59 -11.12 15.97
CA HIS A 214 -5.12 -11.32 14.63
C HIS A 214 -4.05 -11.03 13.58
N VAL A 215 -4.13 -11.67 12.43
CA VAL A 215 -3.27 -11.33 11.29
C VAL A 215 -4.01 -10.36 10.39
N GLU A 216 -3.39 -9.22 10.11
CA GLU A 216 -3.82 -8.27 9.10
C GLU A 216 -3.18 -8.61 7.76
N VAL A 217 -3.90 -8.37 6.66
CA VAL A 217 -3.40 -8.52 5.29
C VAL A 217 -3.62 -7.21 4.56
N TRP A 218 -2.54 -6.55 4.19
CA TRP A 218 -2.52 -5.25 3.54
C TRP A 218 -2.15 -5.36 2.08
N ALA A 219 -2.69 -4.47 1.26
CA ALA A 219 -2.38 -4.44 -0.16
C ALA A 219 -2.24 -3.01 -0.71
N THR A 220 -1.14 -2.80 -1.42
CA THR A 220 -0.92 -1.56 -2.15
C THR A 220 -1.74 -1.55 -3.44
N ASN A 221 -2.52 -0.49 -3.65
CA ASN A 221 -3.44 -0.32 -4.76
C ASN A 221 -2.72 0.11 -6.05
N TRP A 222 -1.81 -0.74 -6.54
CA TRP A 222 -1.00 -0.49 -7.73
C TRP A 222 -1.80 -0.04 -8.98
N PRO A 223 -3.00 -0.57 -9.28
CA PRO A 223 -3.81 -0.08 -10.39
C PRO A 223 -4.22 1.38 -10.19
N TRP A 224 -4.62 1.77 -8.97
CA TRP A 224 -4.95 3.16 -8.66
C TRP A 224 -3.72 4.07 -8.68
N LEU A 225 -2.57 3.63 -8.14
CA LEU A 225 -1.33 4.43 -8.12
C LEU A 225 -0.83 4.74 -9.52
N VAL A 226 -0.85 3.74 -10.41
CA VAL A 226 -0.55 3.90 -11.84
C VAL A 226 -1.55 4.85 -12.52
N ALA A 227 -2.85 4.63 -12.30
CA ALA A 227 -3.92 5.39 -12.94
C ALA A 227 -3.98 6.87 -12.50
N SER A 228 -3.67 7.14 -11.23
CA SER A 228 -3.62 8.50 -10.65
C SER A 228 -2.27 9.21 -10.85
N GLY A 229 -1.24 8.50 -11.34
CA GLY A 229 0.13 9.00 -11.43
C GLY A 229 0.84 9.15 -10.07
N ASN A 230 0.24 8.67 -8.97
CA ASN A 230 0.76 8.82 -7.61
C ASN A 230 1.81 7.76 -7.24
N THR A 231 2.69 7.37 -8.16
CA THR A 231 3.74 6.36 -7.91
C THR A 231 5.00 6.93 -7.28
N GLY A 232 5.18 8.26 -7.24
CA GLY A 232 6.46 8.91 -6.91
C GLY A 232 7.00 8.62 -5.50
N TYR A 233 6.15 8.30 -4.53
CA TYR A 233 6.56 7.92 -3.17
C TYR A 233 6.92 6.43 -3.03
N THR A 234 6.62 5.61 -4.04
CA THR A 234 6.75 4.14 -3.98
C THR A 234 8.14 3.63 -4.36
N GLY A 235 9.07 4.51 -4.74
CA GLY A 235 10.40 4.15 -5.26
C GLY A 235 10.41 3.52 -6.67
N VAL A 236 9.24 3.11 -7.19
CA VAL A 236 9.12 2.49 -8.52
C VAL A 236 9.23 3.54 -9.62
N SER A 237 10.17 3.32 -10.54
CA SER A 237 10.51 4.29 -11.58
C SER A 237 10.39 3.74 -13.01
N SER A 238 10.33 2.42 -13.22
CA SER A 238 10.17 1.84 -14.56
C SER A 238 8.75 1.35 -14.84
N THR A 239 8.30 1.55 -16.08
CA THR A 239 7.03 0.97 -16.57
C THR A 239 7.04 -0.56 -16.60
N GLY A 240 8.22 -1.19 -16.58
CA GLY A 240 8.36 -2.65 -16.48
C GLY A 240 7.95 -3.18 -15.11
N GLU A 241 8.42 -2.53 -14.04
CA GLU A 241 8.04 -2.83 -12.66
C GLU A 241 6.54 -2.55 -12.44
N LEU A 242 6.05 -1.38 -12.86
CA LEU A 242 4.63 -1.04 -12.72
C LEU A 242 3.71 -2.02 -13.47
N ARG A 243 4.16 -2.60 -14.60
CA ARG A 243 3.43 -3.68 -15.29
C ARG A 243 3.35 -4.96 -14.45
N ALA A 244 4.46 -5.37 -13.84
CA ALA A 244 4.46 -6.55 -12.97
C ALA A 244 3.60 -6.33 -11.71
N LEU A 245 3.64 -5.13 -11.13
CA LEU A 245 2.88 -4.78 -9.94
C LEU A 245 1.36 -4.76 -10.21
N VAL A 246 0.91 -4.17 -11.32
CA VAL A 246 -0.51 -4.20 -11.72
C VAL A 246 -0.98 -5.63 -12.08
N ASP A 247 -0.17 -6.44 -12.76
CA ASP A 247 -0.50 -7.84 -13.05
C ASP A 247 -0.68 -8.64 -11.74
N LEU A 248 0.30 -8.56 -10.84
CA LEU A 248 0.31 -9.34 -9.60
C LEU A 248 -0.76 -8.88 -8.61
N SER A 249 -0.99 -7.57 -8.47
CA SER A 249 -2.00 -7.04 -7.53
C SER A 249 -3.42 -7.32 -7.98
N THR A 250 -3.64 -7.53 -9.29
CA THR A 250 -4.97 -7.77 -9.87
C THR A 250 -5.22 -9.20 -10.34
N GLY A 251 -4.25 -10.11 -10.11
CA GLY A 251 -4.36 -11.51 -10.56
C GLY A 251 -4.41 -11.64 -12.08
N GLY A 252 -3.83 -10.68 -12.80
CA GLY A 252 -3.91 -10.54 -14.25
C GLY A 252 -5.26 -10.04 -14.78
N SER A 253 -6.17 -9.54 -13.93
CA SER A 253 -7.47 -9.03 -14.37
C SER A 253 -7.40 -7.63 -15.02
N LEU A 254 -6.30 -6.89 -14.80
CA LEU A 254 -5.96 -5.66 -15.52
C LEU A 254 -4.53 -5.73 -16.05
N THR A 255 -4.30 -5.17 -17.24
CA THR A 255 -2.96 -4.75 -17.66
C THR A 255 -2.67 -3.32 -17.19
N TYR A 256 -1.38 -2.94 -17.13
CA TYR A 256 -0.98 -1.55 -16.88
C TYR A 256 -1.66 -0.56 -17.85
N ASP A 257 -1.69 -0.87 -19.14
CA ASP A 257 -2.25 0.03 -20.15
C ASP A 257 -3.79 0.15 -19.98
N ASP A 258 -4.46 -0.90 -19.51
CA ASP A 258 -5.89 -0.83 -19.12
C ASP A 258 -6.11 0.00 -17.85
N ALA A 259 -5.22 -0.11 -16.86
CA ALA A 259 -5.29 0.67 -15.63
C ALA A 259 -5.10 2.17 -15.88
N VAL A 260 -4.07 2.55 -16.67
CA VAL A 260 -3.85 3.95 -17.10
C VAL A 260 -5.07 4.47 -17.85
N ARG A 261 -5.58 3.74 -18.85
CA ARG A 261 -6.72 4.19 -19.68
C ARG A 261 -8.01 4.36 -18.87
N ARG A 262 -8.23 3.56 -17.82
CA ARG A 262 -9.37 3.74 -16.88
C ARG A 262 -9.18 4.95 -15.96
N GLY A 263 -7.92 5.32 -15.65
CA GLY A 263 -7.58 6.49 -14.86
C GLY A 263 -7.85 7.85 -15.50
N GLU A 264 -8.05 7.88 -16.83
CA GLU A 264 -8.33 9.10 -17.59
C GLU A 264 -9.79 9.60 -17.42
N GLY A 265 -10.61 8.94 -16.60
CA GLY A 265 -11.99 9.32 -16.28
C GLY A 265 -12.37 9.14 -14.80
N ASP A 266 -13.66 9.25 -14.49
CA ASP A 266 -14.18 9.20 -13.11
C ASP A 266 -14.10 7.80 -12.44
N ASP A 267 -13.60 6.78 -13.16
CA ASP A 267 -13.57 5.37 -12.74
C ASP A 267 -12.50 5.04 -11.67
N LEU A 268 -11.63 5.99 -11.32
CA LEU A 268 -10.51 5.80 -10.37
C LEU A 268 -10.92 5.16 -9.03
N VAL A 269 -12.10 5.49 -8.52
CA VAL A 269 -12.60 4.99 -7.21
C VAL A 269 -12.81 3.47 -7.22
N GLY A 270 -13.11 2.88 -8.38
CA GLY A 270 -13.36 1.44 -8.51
C GLY A 270 -12.10 0.56 -8.51
N MET A 271 -10.90 1.14 -8.57
CA MET A 271 -9.67 0.38 -8.82
C MET A 271 -9.30 -0.58 -7.68
N GLY A 272 -9.69 -0.29 -6.44
CA GLY A 272 -9.54 -1.23 -5.32
C GLY A 272 -10.33 -2.53 -5.48
N ALA A 273 -11.45 -2.53 -6.22
CA ALA A 273 -12.25 -3.73 -6.49
C ALA A 273 -11.57 -4.71 -7.45
N HIS A 274 -10.47 -4.31 -8.09
CA HIS A 274 -9.63 -5.20 -8.91
C HIS A 274 -8.56 -5.93 -8.09
N ASN A 275 -8.49 -5.72 -6.77
CA ASN A 275 -7.49 -6.38 -5.91
C ASN A 275 -7.73 -7.89 -5.84
N TYR A 276 -6.73 -8.66 -6.22
CA TYR A 276 -6.75 -10.12 -6.23
C TYR A 276 -6.91 -10.73 -4.83
N LEU A 277 -6.33 -10.11 -3.80
CA LEU A 277 -6.31 -10.66 -2.45
C LEU A 277 -7.68 -10.67 -1.78
N SER A 278 -8.58 -9.77 -2.16
CA SER A 278 -9.97 -9.75 -1.69
C SER A 278 -10.78 -10.98 -2.17
N ALA A 279 -10.27 -11.73 -3.15
CA ALA A 279 -10.86 -12.98 -3.64
C ALA A 279 -10.05 -14.24 -3.21
N VAL A 280 -8.96 -14.09 -2.45
CA VAL A 280 -8.17 -15.21 -1.95
C VAL A 280 -8.86 -15.84 -0.75
N PRO A 281 -9.11 -17.17 -0.75
CA PRO A 281 -9.59 -17.88 0.43
C PRO A 281 -8.41 -18.10 1.39
N TRP A 282 -8.11 -17.08 2.19
CA TRP A 282 -7.07 -17.15 3.21
C TRP A 282 -7.35 -18.25 4.23
N ASP A 283 -6.31 -19.01 4.56
CA ASP A 283 -6.32 -20.11 5.54
C ASP A 283 -5.08 -19.94 6.43
N ILE A 284 -5.07 -18.84 7.18
CA ILE A 284 -3.97 -18.45 8.06
C ILE A 284 -4.06 -19.31 9.33
N LYS A 285 -2.94 -19.88 9.76
CA LYS A 285 -2.88 -20.80 10.90
C LYS A 285 -1.86 -20.29 11.89
N SER A 286 -2.20 -20.33 13.18
CA SER A 286 -1.21 -20.06 14.21
C SER A 286 -0.11 -21.13 14.22
N VAL A 287 1.10 -20.69 14.54
CA VAL A 287 2.23 -21.54 14.91
C VAL A 287 2.70 -21.14 16.30
N GLY A 288 3.07 -22.12 17.11
CA GLY A 288 3.67 -21.84 18.41
C GLY A 288 5.04 -21.19 18.22
N ALA A 289 5.39 -20.26 19.11
CA ALA A 289 6.70 -19.62 19.12
C ALA A 289 7.84 -20.68 19.19
N GLY A 290 8.68 -20.72 18.16
CA GLY A 290 9.83 -21.64 18.05
C GLY A 290 9.62 -22.85 17.13
N ALA A 291 9.31 -22.60 15.85
CA ALA A 291 9.35 -23.59 14.76
C ALA A 291 10.53 -23.36 13.82
#